data_AF-A0A1H9TS64-F1
#
_entry.id   AF-A0A1H9TS64-F1
#
_cell.length_a   1.000
_cell.length_b   1.000
_cell.length_c   1.000
_cell.angle_alpha   90.00
_cell.angle_beta   90.00
_cell.angle_gamma   90.00
#
_symmetry.space_group_name_H-M   'P 1'
#
loop_
_entity.id
_entity.type
_entity.pdbx_description
1 polymer ?
#
loop_
_entity_poly.entity_id
_entity_poly.type
_entity_poly.pdbx_seq_one_letter_code
_entity_poly.pdbx_strand_id
1 'polypeptide(L)'
;MKQAFDYIFIFLIGYQAYFLISLLTVSGANQELSLAVSLLALLLCLFVWLQRNTRFSPTHVTMAVTTGVLSLSSIAVYAYLLAVHVI
;
A
#
# COMPACT_ATOMS: atom_id res chain seq x y z
N MET A 1 8.45 -3.98 -19.73
CA MET A 1 8.48 -3.17 -18.49
C MET A 1 7.10 -2.68 -18.07
N LYS A 2 6.27 -2.07 -18.94
CA LYS A 2 4.92 -1.58 -18.57
C LYS A 2 4.02 -2.64 -17.92
N GLN A 3 3.86 -3.81 -18.55
CA GLN A 3 3.04 -4.91 -18.00
C GLN A 3 3.47 -5.39 -16.61
N ALA A 4 4.76 -5.37 -16.28
CA ALA A 4 5.23 -5.80 -14.96
C ALA A 4 4.76 -4.84 -13.85
N PHE A 5 4.74 -3.53 -14.13
CA PHE A 5 4.21 -2.54 -13.20
C PHE A 5 2.70 -2.69 -13.01
N ASP A 6 1.95 -2.97 -14.08
CA ASP A 6 0.51 -3.22 -13.99
C ASP A 6 0.20 -4.36 -13.01
N TYR A 7 0.88 -5.51 -13.13
CA TYR A 7 0.69 -6.63 -12.21
C TYR A 7 1.11 -6.31 -10.78
N ILE A 8 2.23 -5.60 -10.60
CA ILE A 8 2.70 -5.18 -9.26
C ILE A 8 1.66 -4.29 -8.60
N PHE A 9 1.11 -3.30 -9.31
CA PHE A 9 0.12 -2.41 -8.73
C PHE A 9 -1.20 -3.11 -8.43
N ILE A 10 -1.69 -3.96 -9.32
CA ILE A 10 -2.90 -4.75 -9.08
C ILE A 10 -2.72 -5.63 -7.83
N PHE A 11 -1.58 -6.30 -7.71
CA PHE A 11 -1.24 -7.09 -6.53
C PHE A 11 -1.22 -6.22 -5.27
N LEU A 12 -0.52 -5.07 -5.29
CA LEU A 12 -0.40 -4.19 -4.13
C LEU A 12 -1.75 -3.60 -3.72
N ILE A 13 -2.61 -3.22 -4.66
CA ILE A 13 -3.96 -2.73 -4.36
C ILE A 13 -4.78 -3.81 -3.65
N GLY A 14 -4.81 -5.03 -4.20
CA GLY A 14 -5.55 -6.14 -3.61
C GLY A 14 -5.00 -6.54 -2.24
N TYR A 15 -3.68 -6.63 -2.12
CA TYR A 15 -3.00 -6.98 -0.86
C TYR A 15 -3.26 -5.92 0.22
N GLN A 16 -3.15 -4.63 -0.10
CA GLN A 16 -3.38 -3.57 0.88
C GLN A 16 -4.84 -3.49 1.31
N ALA A 17 -5.78 -3.68 0.38
CA ALA A 17 -7.20 -3.77 0.73
C ALA A 17 -7.48 -4.94 1.69
N TYR A 18 -6.89 -6.12 1.41
CA TYR A 18 -6.99 -7.28 2.29
C TYR A 18 -6.36 -7.03 3.67
N PHE A 19 -5.20 -6.40 3.72
CA PHE A 19 -4.52 -6.09 4.98
C PHE A 19 -5.35 -5.12 5.83
N LEU A 20 -5.93 -4.08 5.22
CA LEU A 20 -6.78 -3.12 5.90
C LEU A 20 -8.03 -3.79 6.50
N ILE A 21 -8.69 -4.68 5.74
CA ILE A 21 -9.81 -5.49 6.26
C ILE A 21 -9.34 -6.39 7.39
N SER A 22 -8.17 -7.01 7.26
CA SER A 22 -7.59 -7.89 8.28
C SER A 22 -7.36 -7.13 9.58
N LEU A 23 -6.78 -5.92 9.54
CA LEU A 23 -6.60 -5.05 10.71
C LEU A 23 -7.91 -4.78 11.47
N LEU A 24 -9.04 -4.67 10.76
CA LEU A 24 -10.34 -4.38 11.34
C LEU A 24 -11.11 -5.62 11.86
N THR A 25 -10.74 -6.82 11.42
CA THR A 25 -11.55 -8.03 11.64
C THR A 25 -10.87 -9.10 12.48
N VAL A 26 -9.53 -9.24 12.36
CA VAL A 26 -8.77 -10.30 13.02
C VAL A 26 -7.40 -9.75 13.42
N SER A 27 -6.95 -10.01 14.65
CA SER A 27 -5.54 -9.80 15.02
C SER A 27 -4.66 -10.80 14.25
N GLY A 28 -4.39 -10.51 12.97
CA GLY A 28 -3.69 -11.41 12.06
C GLY A 28 -2.23 -11.62 12.45
N ALA A 29 -1.73 -12.84 12.25
CA ALA A 29 -0.29 -13.11 12.28
C ALA A 29 0.42 -12.31 11.17
N ASN A 30 1.64 -11.83 11.43
CA ASN A 30 2.52 -11.10 10.48
C ASN A 30 2.07 -9.67 10.10
N GLN A 31 1.44 -8.94 11.04
CA GLN A 31 1.13 -7.51 10.84
C GLN A 31 2.39 -6.67 10.55
N GLU A 32 3.51 -6.97 11.19
CA GLU A 32 4.79 -6.26 10.96
C GLU A 32 5.29 -6.39 9.52
N LEU A 33 5.21 -7.61 8.94
CA LEU A 33 5.60 -7.86 7.56
C LEU A 33 4.66 -7.16 6.59
N SER A 34 3.36 -7.17 6.88
CA SER A 34 2.35 -6.47 6.09
C SER A 34 2.54 -4.94 6.14
N LEU A 35 3.02 -4.43 7.28
CA LEU A 35 3.39 -3.03 7.45
C LEU A 35 4.65 -2.67 6.64
N ALA A 36 5.66 -3.55 6.62
CA ALA A 36 6.83 -3.39 5.77
C ALA A 36 6.46 -3.34 4.28
N VAL A 37 5.51 -4.19 3.83
CA VAL A 37 4.97 -4.14 2.47
C VAL A 37 4.23 -2.82 2.21
N SER A 38 3.53 -2.28 3.21
CA SER A 38 2.87 -0.97 3.12
C SER A 38 3.86 0.18 2.95
N LEU A 39 4.98 0.16 3.68
CA LEU A 39 6.07 1.12 3.51
C LEU A 39 6.72 1.02 2.14
N LEU A 40 6.97 -0.22 1.66
CA LEU A 40 7.53 -0.44 0.32
C LEU A 40 6.59 0.06 -0.79
N ALA A 41 5.29 -0.14 -0.62
CA ALA A 41 4.27 0.37 -1.52
C ALA A 41 4.22 1.91 -1.54
N LEU A 42 4.49 2.59 -0.40
CA LEU A 42 4.63 4.05 -0.36
C LEU A 42 5.88 4.54 -1.07
N LEU A 43 7.02 3.86 -0.90
CA LEU A 43 8.24 4.18 -1.63
C LEU A 43 8.04 4.03 -3.14
N LEU A 44 7.35 2.97 -3.57
CA LEU A 44 6.98 2.76 -4.97
C LEU A 44 6.06 3.88 -5.48
N CYS A 45 5.05 4.27 -4.71
CA CYS A 45 4.16 5.39 -5.04
C CYS A 45 4.96 6.69 -5.22
N LEU A 46 5.86 7.01 -4.29
CA LEU A 46 6.69 8.21 -4.34
C LEU A 46 7.65 8.18 -5.53
N PHE A 47 8.25 7.04 -5.83
CA PHE A 47 9.09 6.84 -7.01
C PHE A 47 8.31 7.11 -8.32
N VAL A 48 7.10 6.56 -8.45
CA VAL A 48 6.25 6.81 -9.64
C VAL A 48 5.82 8.27 -9.71
N TRP A 49 5.47 8.89 -8.58
CA TRP A 49 5.09 10.29 -8.52
C TRP A 49 6.20 11.25 -8.95
N LEU A 50 7.44 10.98 -8.54
CA LEU A 50 8.62 11.76 -8.92
C LEU A 50 8.92 11.66 -10.42
N GLN A 51 8.66 10.50 -11.03
CA GLN A 51 8.94 10.26 -12.46
C GLN A 51 7.70 10.35 -13.35
N ARG A 52 6.58 10.91 -12.83
CA ARG A 52 5.26 10.92 -13.50
C ARG A 52 5.27 11.59 -14.88
N ASN A 53 6.11 12.60 -15.09
CA ASN A 53 6.17 13.37 -16.34
C ASN A 53 7.09 12.75 -17.40
N THR A 54 7.90 11.75 -17.02
CA THR A 54 9.00 11.24 -17.87
C THR A 54 8.86 9.79 -18.26
N ARG A 55 8.38 8.91 -17.37
CA ARG A 55 8.43 7.45 -17.58
C ARG A 55 7.11 6.71 -17.43
N PHE A 56 6.14 7.29 -16.71
CA PHE A 56 4.91 6.60 -16.35
C PHE A 56 3.70 7.16 -17.09
N SER A 57 2.80 6.29 -17.51
CA SER A 57 1.52 6.72 -18.09
C SER A 57 0.59 7.22 -16.98
N PRO A 58 -0.44 8.03 -17.33
CA PRO A 58 -1.45 8.48 -16.36
C PRO A 58 -2.07 7.32 -15.58
N THR A 59 -2.29 6.17 -16.23
CA THR A 59 -2.82 4.96 -15.60
C THR A 59 -1.93 4.43 -14.47
N HIS A 60 -0.62 4.35 -14.69
CA HIS A 60 0.33 3.91 -13.66
C HIS A 60 0.38 4.90 -12.50
N VAL A 61 0.26 6.20 -12.77
CA VAL A 61 0.21 7.23 -11.74
C VAL A 61 -1.05 7.05 -10.88
N THR A 62 -2.20 6.83 -11.50
CA THR A 62 -3.45 6.56 -10.76
C THR A 62 -3.33 5.31 -9.90
N MET A 63 -2.80 4.21 -10.45
CA MET A 63 -2.56 2.98 -9.70
C MET A 63 -1.63 3.20 -8.51
N ALA A 64 -0.51 3.91 -8.72
CA ALA A 64 0.43 4.26 -7.67
C ALA A 64 -0.21 5.09 -6.55
N VAL A 65 -1.01 6.10 -6.90
CA VAL A 65 -1.73 6.93 -5.93
C VAL A 65 -2.73 6.09 -5.14
N THR A 66 -3.52 5.22 -5.81
CA THR A 66 -4.46 4.32 -5.13
C THR A 66 -3.73 3.40 -4.15
N THR A 67 -2.63 2.79 -4.57
CA THR A 67 -1.78 1.98 -3.69
C THR A 67 -1.25 2.80 -2.51
N GLY A 68 -0.80 4.04 -2.75
CA GLY A 68 -0.31 4.93 -1.70
C GLY A 68 -1.37 5.30 -0.68
N VAL A 69 -2.59 5.62 -1.12
CA VAL A 69 -3.73 5.92 -0.24
C VAL A 69 -4.09 4.71 0.62
N LEU A 70 -4.15 3.52 0.03
CA LEU A 70 -4.42 2.29 0.78
C LEU A 70 -3.33 2.00 1.81
N SER A 71 -2.05 2.09 1.42
CA SER A 71 -0.94 1.86 2.35
C SER A 71 -0.89 2.87 3.50
N LEU A 72 -1.13 4.16 3.23
CA LEU A 72 -1.25 5.18 4.29
C LEU A 72 -2.40 4.86 5.24
N SER A 73 -3.54 4.45 4.70
CA SER A 73 -4.72 4.08 5.48
C SER A 73 -4.43 2.86 6.37
N SER A 74 -3.79 1.82 5.82
CA SER A 74 -3.37 0.63 6.58
C SER A 74 -2.42 0.99 7.73
N ILE A 75 -1.43 1.84 7.47
CA ILE A 75 -0.47 2.29 8.50
C ILE A 75 -1.17 3.11 9.58
N ALA A 76 -2.04 4.05 9.18
CA ALA A 76 -2.79 4.88 10.12
C ALA A 76 -3.72 4.05 11.01
N VAL A 77 -4.44 3.09 10.43
CA VAL A 77 -5.30 2.16 11.17
C VAL A 77 -4.47 1.29 12.11
N TYR A 78 -3.35 0.74 11.65
CA TYR A 78 -2.45 -0.05 12.51
C TYR A 78 -1.92 0.77 13.68
N ALA A 79 -1.44 2.00 13.44
CA ALA A 79 -0.93 2.88 14.48
C ALA A 79 -2.03 3.27 15.48
N TYR A 80 -3.25 3.51 15.01
CA TYR A 80 -4.40 3.78 15.86
C TYR A 80 -4.75 2.56 16.73
N LEU A 81 -4.79 1.37 16.14
CA LEU A 81 -5.07 0.14 16.88
C LEU A 81 -4.00 -0.16 17.92
N LEU A 82 -2.71 0.09 17.60
CA LEU A 82 -1.61 -0.02 18.55
C LEU A 82 -1.73 0.98 19.72
N ALA A 83 -2.23 2.19 19.45
CA ALA A 83 -2.40 3.23 20.47
C ALA A 83 -3.63 3.01 21.36
N VAL A 84 -4.71 2.43 20.82
CA VAL A 84 -6.01 2.26 21.50
C VAL A 84 -6.15 0.89 22.15
N HIS A 85 -5.59 -0.16 21.56
CA HIS A 85 -5.46 -1.47 22.18
C HIS A 85 -4.01 -1.66 22.56
N VAL A 86 -3.73 -1.77 23.86
CA VAL A 86 -2.43 -2.24 24.37
C VAL A 86 -2.20 -3.65 23.84
N ILE A 87 -1.57 -3.75 22.67
CA ILE A 87 -0.72 -4.89 22.28
C ILE A 87 0.61 -4.68 22.98
#